data_AF-A0A2V7FHG2-F1
#
_entry.id   AF-A0A2V7FHG2-F1
#
_cell.length_a   1.000
_cell.length_b   1.000
_cell.length_c   1.000
_cell.angle_alpha   90.00
_cell.angle_beta   90.00
_cell.angle_gamma   90.00
#
_symmetry.space_group_name_H-M   'P 1'
#
loop_
_entity.id
_entity.type
_entity.pdbx_description
1 polymer ?
#
loop_
_entity_poly.entity_id
_entity_poly.type
_entity_poly.pdbx_seq_one_letter_code
_entity_poly.pdbx_strand_id
1 'polypeptide(L)' 'MLPMYETERTVTPTPVNPLGIKGAGETGTIAATPAVVNAVVDALRPLGVDHIETMPLTPERVWKTIKAAKAGR' A
#
# COMPACT_ATOMS: atom_id res chain seq x y z
N MET A 1 -14.69 10.11 -0.02
CA MET A 1 -15.22 8.91 -0.70
C MET A 1 -14.11 7.91 -0.87
N LEU A 2 -14.43 6.61 -0.88
CA LEU A 2 -13.48 5.54 -1.17
C LEU A 2 -13.52 5.21 -2.68
N PRO A 3 -12.43 4.71 -3.27
CA PRO A 3 -12.44 4.24 -4.66
C PRO A 3 -13.31 2.99 -4.81
N MET A 4 -13.65 2.66 -6.06
CA MET A 4 -14.20 1.34 -6.38
C MET A 4 -13.14 0.27 -6.15
N TYR A 5 -13.55 -0.89 -5.64
CA TYR A 5 -12.68 -2.04 -5.42
C TYR A 5 -12.97 -3.13 -6.43
N GLU A 6 -11.91 -3.73 -6.96
CA GLU A 6 -11.96 -4.99 -7.71
C GLU A 6 -11.48 -6.11 -6.79
N THR A 7 -12.15 -7.26 -6.82
CA THR A 7 -11.86 -8.38 -5.91
C THR A 7 -11.72 -9.67 -6.69
N GLU A 8 -10.67 -10.44 -6.39
CA GLU A 8 -10.47 -11.80 -6.90
C GLU A 8 -10.17 -12.78 -5.76
N ARG A 9 -10.20 -14.08 -6.07
CA ARG A 9 -9.84 -15.12 -5.11
C ARG A 9 -9.25 -16.36 -5.78
N THR A 10 -8.33 -17.01 -5.08
CA THR A 10 -7.88 -18.37 -5.32
C THR A 10 -8.13 -19.22 -4.07
N VAL A 11 -8.19 -20.55 -4.22
CA VAL A 11 -8.49 -21.45 -3.10
C VAL A 11 -7.33 -22.39 -2.85
N THR A 12 -6.69 -22.24 -1.69
CA THR A 12 -5.69 -23.18 -1.16
C THR A 12 -6.11 -23.59 0.25
N PRO A 13 -6.75 -24.75 0.44
CA PRO A 13 -7.21 -25.21 1.75
C PRO A 13 -6.08 -25.31 2.78
N THR A 14 -6.41 -25.17 4.07
CA THR A 14 -5.43 -25.44 5.14
C THR A 14 -5.55 -26.89 5.64
N PRO A 15 -4.43 -27.58 5.97
CA PRO A 15 -4.49 -28.91 6.56
C PRO A 15 -4.80 -28.88 8.07
N VAL A 16 -4.83 -27.71 8.72
CA VAL A 16 -4.82 -27.58 10.20
C VAL A 16 -6.21 -27.59 10.84
N ASN A 17 -7.29 -27.59 10.05
CA ASN A 17 -8.64 -27.76 10.57
C ASN A 17 -9.50 -28.59 9.61
N PRO A 18 -10.50 -29.36 10.10
CA PRO A 18 -11.30 -30.26 9.27
C PRO A 18 -12.10 -29.60 8.15
N LEU A 19 -12.35 -28.29 8.27
CA LEU A 19 -13.12 -27.51 7.29
C LEU A 19 -12.24 -26.94 6.16
N GLY A 20 -10.91 -26.98 6.30
CA GLY A 20 -9.98 -26.42 5.33
C GLY A 20 -10.01 -24.89 5.21
N ILE A 21 -10.69 -24.19 6.12
CA ILE A 21 -10.91 -22.73 6.05
C ILE A 21 -9.78 -21.92 6.68
N LYS A 22 -9.57 -20.70 6.18
CA LYS A 22 -8.61 -19.72 6.71
C LYS A 22 -9.33 -18.41 7.03
N GLY A 23 -8.87 -17.69 8.05
CA GLY A 23 -9.33 -16.34 8.33
C GLY A 23 -8.80 -15.34 7.29
N ALA A 24 -9.64 -14.39 6.89
CA ALA A 24 -9.28 -13.34 5.91
C ALA A 24 -9.75 -11.93 6.30
N GLY A 25 -10.35 -11.76 7.49
CA GLY A 25 -10.99 -10.50 7.91
C GLY A 25 -10.06 -9.30 7.93
N GLU A 26 -8.78 -9.50 8.25
CA GLU A 26 -7.77 -8.44 8.33
C GLU A 26 -6.93 -8.30 7.07
N THR A 27 -7.01 -9.26 6.13
CA THR A 27 -6.12 -9.34 4.95
C THR A 27 -6.19 -8.05 4.11
N GLY A 28 -7.38 -7.49 3.94
CA GLY A 28 -7.57 -6.22 3.23
C GLY A 28 -6.90 -5.04 3.94
N THR A 29 -7.08 -4.91 5.25
CA THR A 29 -6.48 -3.82 6.05
C THR A 29 -4.96 -3.90 6.07
N ILE A 30 -4.42 -5.11 6.18
CA ILE A 30 -2.98 -5.36 6.17
C ILE A 30 -2.37 -5.02 4.80
N ALA A 31 -3.00 -5.46 3.70
CA ALA A 31 -2.45 -5.29 2.36
C ALA A 31 -2.69 -3.89 1.76
N ALA A 32 -3.81 -3.24 2.09
CA ALA A 32 -4.19 -1.96 1.47
C ALA A 32 -3.19 -0.84 1.74
N THR A 33 -2.70 -0.72 2.98
CA THR A 33 -1.77 0.35 3.38
C THR A 33 -0.47 0.33 2.57
N PRO A 34 0.30 -0.78 2.53
CA PRO A 34 1.51 -0.84 1.72
C PRO A 34 1.23 -0.78 0.21
N ALA A 35 0.11 -1.32 -0.29
CA ALA A 35 -0.24 -1.22 -1.70
C ALA A 35 -0.36 0.25 -2.16
N VAL A 36 -1.05 1.09 -1.38
CA VAL A 36 -1.21 2.52 -1.70
C VAL A 36 0.11 3.27 -1.54
N VAL A 37 0.87 3.03 -0.46
CA VAL A 37 2.17 3.70 -0.25
C VAL A 37 3.15 3.36 -1.37
N ASN A 38 3.25 2.09 -1.75
CA ASN A 38 4.15 1.66 -2.82
C ASN A 38 3.74 2.27 -4.17
N ALA A 39 2.44 2.37 -4.46
CA ALA A 39 1.96 3.03 -5.68
C ALA A 39 2.35 4.52 -5.73
N VAL A 40 2.26 5.24 -4.61
CA VAL A 40 2.70 6.64 -4.55
C VAL A 40 4.21 6.77 -4.68
N VAL A 41 4.99 5.91 -4.01
CA VAL A 41 6.46 5.90 -4.18
C VAL A 41 6.83 5.63 -5.63
N ASP A 42 6.22 4.62 -6.27
CA ASP A 42 6.49 4.29 -7.66
C ASP A 42 6.22 5.47 -8.61
N ALA A 43 5.08 6.15 -8.44
CA ALA A 43 4.74 7.35 -9.21
C ALA A 43 5.73 8.51 -9.04
N LEU A 44 6.40 8.61 -7.88
CA LEU A 44 7.32 9.70 -7.55
C LEU A 44 8.80 9.36 -7.81
N ARG A 45 9.13 8.12 -8.14
CA ARG A 45 10.51 7.70 -8.49
C ARG A 45 11.21 8.59 -9.51
N PRO A 46 10.56 9.03 -10.61
CA PRO A 46 11.20 9.95 -11.57
C PRO A 46 11.64 11.29 -10.94
N LEU A 47 10.96 11.71 -9.87
CA LEU A 47 11.26 12.93 -9.14
C LEU A 47 12.37 12.75 -8.09
N GLY A 48 12.94 11.55 -7.97
CA GLY A 48 14.00 11.23 -7.01
C GLY A 48 13.50 10.75 -5.64
N VAL A 49 12.22 10.40 -5.52
CA VAL A 49 11.64 9.85 -4.30
C VAL A 49 11.71 8.33 -4.34
N ASP A 50 12.43 7.72 -3.41
CA ASP A 50 12.55 6.26 -3.24
C ASP A 50 11.79 5.73 -2.02
N HIS A 51 11.47 6.61 -1.06
CA HIS A 51 10.81 6.27 0.19
C HIS A 51 9.94 7.42 0.73
N ILE A 52 8.93 7.07 1.56
CA ILE A 52 8.13 8.02 2.33
C ILE A 52 8.19 7.61 3.81
N GLU A 53 8.87 8.41 4.63
CA GLU A 53 9.11 8.07 6.04
C GLU A 53 7.84 8.05 6.90
N THR A 54 6.89 8.95 6.65
CA THR A 54 5.77 9.18 7.57
C THR A 54 4.40 9.08 6.89
N MET A 55 3.58 8.16 7.39
CA MET A 55 2.14 8.07 7.07
C MET A 55 1.29 8.96 8.00
N PRO A 56 0.06 9.36 7.62
CA PRO A 56 -0.59 9.16 6.32
C PRO A 56 -0.03 10.05 5.19
N LEU A 57 -0.31 9.64 3.95
CA LEU A 57 0.06 10.33 2.69
C LEU A 57 -0.83 11.56 2.44
N THR A 58 -0.77 12.55 3.33
CA THR A 58 -1.49 13.82 3.09
C THR A 58 -0.85 14.58 1.92
N PRO A 59 -1.61 15.40 1.18
CA PRO A 59 -1.06 16.18 0.06
C PRO A 59 0.14 17.04 0.45
N GLU A 60 0.10 17.66 1.64
CA GLU A 60 1.20 18.47 2.17
C GLU A 60 2.49 17.64 2.35
N ARG A 61 2.39 16.43 2.91
CA ARG A 61 3.54 15.57 3.15
C ARG A 61 4.13 15.07 1.85
N VAL A 62 3.29 14.62 0.91
CA VAL A 62 3.73 14.23 -0.44
C VAL A 62 4.48 15.39 -1.12
N TRP A 63 3.94 16.61 -1.02
CA TRP A 63 4.58 17.80 -1.57
C TRP A 63 5.94 18.09 -0.91
N LYS A 64 6.04 18.01 0.42
CA LYS A 64 7.32 18.17 1.14
C LYS A 64 8.34 17.12 0.74
N THR A 65 7.94 15.85 0.61
CA THR A 65 8.81 14.77 0.16
C THR A 65 9.38 15.05 -1.23
N ILE A 66 8.55 15.49 -2.19
CA ILE A 66 9.01 15.87 -3.54
C ILE A 66 10.00 17.03 -3.47
N LYS A 67 9.76 18.03 -2.61
CA LYS A 67 10.67 19.18 -2.45
C LYS A 67 12.01 18.77 -1.85
N ALA A 68 12.00 17.91 -0.82
CA ALA A 68 13.22 17.40 -0.20
C ALA A 68 14.07 16.59 -1.19
N ALA A 69 13.46 15.70 -1.97
CA ALA A 69 14.15 14.90 -2.98
C ALA A 69 14.83 15.75 -4.08
N LYS A 70 14.25 16.92 -4.42
CA LYS A 70 14.83 17.86 -5.37
C LYS A 70 15.99 18.70 -4.80
N ALA A 71 16.00 18.97 -3.50
CA ALA A 71 17.05 19.75 -2.85
C ALA A 71 18.32 18.93 -2.58
N GLY A 72 18.21 17.60 -2.54
CA GLY A 72 19.35 16.68 -2.44
C GLY A 72 19.99 16.29 -3.77
N ARG A 73 19.51 16.83 -4.90
CA ARG A 73 20.12 16.72 -6.23
C ARG A 73 20.91 17.98 -6.54
#